data_AF-A0A447TAF5-F1
#
_entry.id   AF-A0A447TAF5-F1
#
_cell.length_a   1.000
_cell.length_b   1.000
_cell.length_c   1.000
_cell.angle_alpha   90.00
_cell.angle_beta   90.00
_cell.angle_gamma   90.00
#
_symmetry.space_group_name_H-M   'P 1'
#
loop_
_entity.id
_entity.type
_entity.pdbx_description
1 polymer ?
#
loop_
_entity_poly.entity_id
_entity_poly.type
_entity_poly.pdbx_seq_one_letter_code
_entity_poly.pdbx_strand_id
1 'polypeptide(L)'
;MAKRVLELDDAAVAAGGERILDIGFLAEHCSGFDAFAADLRAESWPDLAAASGVPYQDIDALARVYAKGKAVIATWGMGLTQHRDSVAAIQMLSNLMMMRGNIGRLGAGLCPVRGHSNVQGDRTMGIEDKPARPSSTGYAMSTASNRRAGTAWTRWTPSRRCWTGGSRSSSAWAAISRWRRRTRRAPSKRCATAI
;
A
#
# COMPACT_ATOMS: atom_id res chain seq x y z
N MET A 1 -12.93 -0.71 21.02
CA MET A 1 -12.36 0.66 21.05
C MET A 1 -13.30 1.71 20.48
N ALA A 2 -13.64 1.69 19.18
CA ALA A 2 -14.51 2.72 18.55
C ALA A 2 -15.86 2.90 19.28
N LYS A 3 -16.58 1.80 19.56
CA LYS A 3 -17.80 1.82 20.39
C LYS A 3 -17.59 2.56 21.71
N ARG A 4 -16.53 2.24 22.44
CA ARG A 4 -16.26 2.87 23.75
C ARG A 4 -15.96 4.36 23.64
N VAL A 5 -15.20 4.77 22.62
CA VAL A 5 -14.91 6.20 22.39
C VAL A 5 -16.19 6.97 22.07
N LEU A 6 -17.11 6.38 21.30
CA LEU A 6 -18.43 6.95 21.03
C LEU A 6 -19.25 7.09 22.33
N GLU A 7 -19.31 6.05 23.16
CA GLU A 7 -20.02 6.11 24.45
C GLU A 7 -19.44 7.16 25.41
N LEU A 8 -18.11 7.33 25.41
CA LEU A 8 -17.46 8.39 26.19
C LEU A 8 -17.84 9.78 25.68
N ASP A 9 -17.97 9.96 24.36
CA ASP A 9 -18.43 11.20 23.75
C ASP A 9 -19.90 11.48 24.10
N ASP A 10 -20.77 10.49 23.95
CA ASP A 10 -22.19 10.58 24.31
C ASP A 10 -22.35 10.99 25.79
N ALA A 11 -21.56 10.40 26.69
CA ALA A 11 -21.54 10.76 28.11
C ALA A 11 -21.04 12.20 28.36
N ALA A 12 -20.01 12.65 27.63
CA ALA A 12 -19.51 14.01 27.73
C ALA A 12 -20.56 15.03 27.26
N VAL A 13 -21.26 14.75 26.16
CA VAL A 13 -22.38 15.57 25.66
C VAL A 13 -23.48 15.67 26.69
N ALA A 14 -23.91 14.53 27.25
CA ALA A 14 -25.00 14.49 28.23
C ALA A 14 -24.67 15.27 29.51
N ALA A 15 -23.39 15.32 29.88
CA ALA A 15 -22.90 16.12 31.00
C ALA A 15 -22.67 17.61 30.67
N GLY A 16 -22.93 18.05 29.42
CA GLY A 16 -22.66 19.42 28.97
C GLY A 16 -21.17 19.73 28.80
N GLY A 17 -20.32 18.71 28.72
CA GLY A 17 -18.89 18.83 28.52
C GLY A 17 -18.46 19.00 27.06
N GLU A 18 -17.16 19.12 26.85
CA GLU A 18 -16.56 19.17 25.52
C GLU A 18 -16.69 17.81 24.80
N ARG A 19 -16.93 17.86 23.49
CA ARG A 19 -16.96 16.66 22.64
C ARG A 19 -15.60 15.99 22.61
N ILE A 20 -15.63 14.67 22.73
CA ILE A 20 -14.48 13.81 22.53
C ILE A 20 -14.27 13.60 21.04
N LEU A 21 -15.33 13.49 20.24
CA LEU A 21 -15.24 13.33 18.78
C LEU A 21 -15.01 14.67 18.07
N ASP A 22 -14.27 14.62 16.96
CA ASP A 22 -14.03 15.79 16.12
C ASP A 22 -15.15 15.94 15.09
N ILE A 23 -16.26 16.54 15.50
CA ILE A 23 -17.47 16.68 14.68
C ILE A 23 -17.22 17.57 13.45
N GLY A 24 -16.35 18.57 13.57
CA GLY A 24 -15.96 19.42 12.43
C GLY A 24 -15.26 18.60 11.35
N PHE A 25 -14.24 17.82 11.75
CA PHE A 25 -13.54 16.91 10.84
C PHE A 25 -14.49 15.88 10.21
N LEU A 26 -15.37 15.29 11.01
CA LEU A 26 -16.32 14.29 10.52
C LEU A 26 -17.30 14.87 9.50
N ALA A 27 -17.82 16.07 9.74
CA ALA A 27 -18.75 16.73 8.82
C ALA A 27 -18.07 17.17 7.51
N GLU A 28 -16.80 17.60 7.57
CA GLU A 28 -16.08 18.12 6.41
C GLU A 28 -15.44 17.02 5.55
N HIS A 29 -14.96 15.94 6.17
CA HIS A 29 -14.07 14.97 5.51
C HIS A 29 -14.57 13.53 5.54
N CYS A 30 -15.68 13.23 6.22
CA CYS A 30 -16.19 11.87 6.34
C CYS A 30 -17.63 11.77 5.85
N SER A 31 -18.03 10.54 5.52
CA SER A 31 -19.39 10.20 5.11
C SER A 31 -19.83 8.92 5.79
N GLY A 32 -21.14 8.77 6.06
CA GLY A 32 -21.69 7.55 6.65
C GLY A 32 -21.42 7.38 8.16
N PHE A 33 -20.99 8.45 8.84
CA PHE A 33 -20.70 8.39 10.27
C PHE A 33 -21.93 8.02 11.11
N ASP A 34 -23.12 8.53 10.78
CA ASP A 34 -24.34 8.23 11.55
C ASP A 34 -24.71 6.75 11.52
N ALA A 35 -24.61 6.13 10.33
CA ALA A 35 -24.84 4.70 10.18
C ALA A 35 -23.79 3.87 10.95
N PHE A 36 -22.52 4.27 10.87
CA PHE A 36 -21.45 3.65 11.63
C PHE A 36 -21.63 3.78 13.15
N ALA A 37 -22.05 4.95 13.63
CA ALA A 37 -22.32 5.19 15.04
C ALA A 37 -23.52 4.38 15.53
N ALA A 38 -24.56 4.22 14.72
CA ALA A 38 -25.70 3.36 15.03
C ALA A 38 -25.28 1.89 15.15
N ASP A 39 -24.47 1.40 14.20
CA ASP A 39 -23.91 0.05 14.21
C ASP A 39 -23.08 -0.21 15.47
N LEU A 40 -22.14 0.69 15.80
CA LEU A 40 -21.36 0.62 17.04
C LEU A 40 -22.23 0.57 18.30
N ARG A 41 -23.36 1.30 18.34
CA ARG A 41 -24.27 1.29 19.49
C ARG A 41 -25.03 -0.02 19.61
N ALA A 42 -25.39 -0.65 18.49
CA ALA A 42 -26.10 -1.93 18.45
C ALA A 42 -25.24 -3.11 18.94
N GLU A 43 -23.91 -3.02 18.83
CA GLU A 43 -22.99 -4.08 19.25
C GLU A 43 -23.06 -4.43 20.75
N SER A 44 -22.87 -5.69 21.09
CA SER A 44 -22.96 -6.19 22.47
C SER A 44 -21.59 -6.26 23.13
N TRP A 45 -21.43 -5.64 24.31
CA TRP A 45 -20.16 -5.67 25.05
C TRP A 45 -19.71 -7.08 25.45
N PRO A 46 -20.58 -7.96 25.98
CA PRO A 46 -20.23 -9.35 26.24
C PRO A 46 -19.71 -10.07 24.99
N ASP A 47 -20.34 -9.87 23.84
CA ASP A 47 -19.95 -10.53 22.60
C ASP A 47 -18.61 -10.01 22.07
N LEU A 48 -18.39 -8.68 22.15
CA LEU A 48 -17.11 -8.07 21.81
C LEU A 48 -15.97 -8.55 22.71
N ALA A 49 -16.21 -8.67 24.02
CA ALA A 49 -15.22 -9.16 24.97
C ALA A 49 -14.89 -10.65 24.72
N ALA A 50 -15.92 -11.46 24.46
CA ALA A 50 -15.75 -12.87 24.13
C ALA A 50 -14.99 -13.07 22.80
N ALA A 51 -15.37 -12.34 21.75
CA ALA A 51 -14.75 -12.46 20.43
C ALA A 51 -13.31 -11.94 20.38
N SER A 52 -13.00 -10.87 21.10
CA SER A 52 -11.65 -10.31 21.16
C SER A 52 -10.72 -11.05 22.14
N GLY A 53 -11.28 -11.73 23.13
CA GLY A 53 -10.53 -12.29 24.26
C GLY A 53 -9.93 -11.22 25.19
N VAL A 54 -10.35 -9.95 25.03
CA VAL A 54 -9.85 -8.82 25.82
C VAL A 54 -10.94 -8.39 26.82
N PRO A 55 -10.62 -8.30 28.13
CA PRO A 55 -11.55 -7.79 29.13
C PRO A 55 -12.02 -6.37 28.82
N TYR A 56 -13.30 -6.09 29.11
CA TYR A 56 -13.87 -4.75 28.93
C TYR A 56 -13.06 -3.66 29.64
N GLN A 57 -12.52 -3.96 30.83
CA GLN A 57 -11.75 -3.01 31.63
C GLN A 57 -10.49 -2.53 30.89
N ASP A 58 -9.81 -3.42 30.17
CA ASP A 58 -8.61 -3.08 29.41
C ASP A 58 -8.97 -2.23 28.19
N ILE A 59 -10.09 -2.54 27.53
CA ILE A 59 -10.63 -1.75 26.42
C ILE A 59 -11.04 -0.35 26.90
N ASP A 60 -11.72 -0.23 28.04
CA ASP A 60 -12.12 1.06 28.62
C ASP A 60 -10.90 1.88 29.04
N ALA A 61 -9.92 1.26 29.69
CA ALA A 61 -8.67 1.92 30.07
C ALA A 61 -7.94 2.50 28.84
N LEU A 62 -7.76 1.70 27.79
CA LEU A 62 -7.14 2.15 26.55
C LEU A 62 -7.97 3.23 25.84
N ALA A 63 -9.30 3.09 25.81
CA ALA A 63 -10.20 4.09 25.22
C ALA A 63 -10.10 5.44 25.92
N ARG A 64 -9.98 5.47 27.25
CA ARG A 64 -9.78 6.71 28.02
C ARG A 64 -8.43 7.34 27.77
N VAL A 65 -7.36 6.54 27.65
CA VAL A 65 -6.03 7.05 27.29
C VAL A 65 -6.07 7.66 25.89
N TYR A 66 -6.66 6.95 24.93
CA TYR A 66 -6.84 7.44 23.56
C TYR A 66 -7.67 8.72 23.50
N ALA A 67 -8.79 8.79 24.23
CA ALA A 67 -9.68 9.95 24.26
C ALA A 67 -8.99 11.21 24.84
N LYS A 68 -7.99 11.06 25.71
CA LYS A 68 -7.18 12.17 26.23
C LYS A 68 -6.09 12.63 25.25
N GLY A 69 -5.71 11.80 24.29
CA GLY A 69 -4.69 12.12 23.29
C GLY A 69 -5.14 13.21 22.33
N LYS A 70 -4.38 14.31 22.25
CA LYS A 70 -4.64 15.42 21.31
C LYS A 70 -4.18 15.10 19.87
N ALA A 71 -3.11 14.32 19.76
CA ALA A 71 -2.56 13.83 18.50
C ALA A 71 -2.07 12.40 18.72
N VAL A 72 -2.62 11.45 17.96
CA VAL A 72 -2.32 10.02 18.12
C VAL A 72 -1.83 9.46 16.80
N ILE A 73 -0.76 8.67 16.87
CA ILE A 73 -0.27 7.86 15.74
C ILE A 73 -0.61 6.41 16.02
N ALA A 74 -1.36 5.79 15.12
CA ALA A 74 -1.59 4.34 15.13
C ALA A 74 -0.52 3.66 14.28
N THR A 75 0.39 2.94 14.93
CA THR A 75 1.43 2.15 14.27
C THR A 75 1.02 0.68 14.20
N TRP A 76 1.30 0.02 13.08
CA TRP A 76 1.13 -1.42 12.98
C TRP A 76 2.19 -2.04 12.08
N GLY A 77 2.43 -3.33 12.28
CA GLY A 77 3.31 -4.15 11.46
C GLY A 77 2.59 -5.40 10.95
N MET A 78 3.36 -6.47 10.74
CA MET A 78 2.86 -7.72 10.17
C MET A 78 1.78 -8.41 11.03
N GLY A 79 1.80 -8.21 12.35
CA GLY A 79 0.79 -8.80 13.25
C GLY A 79 -0.64 -8.40 12.92
N LEU A 80 -0.85 -7.24 12.28
CA LEU A 80 -2.17 -6.83 11.80
C LEU A 80 -2.41 -7.28 10.35
N THR A 81 -1.42 -7.12 9.47
CA THR A 81 -1.61 -7.35 8.02
C THR A 81 -1.60 -8.82 7.61
N GLN A 82 -1.04 -9.72 8.42
CA GLN A 82 -1.02 -11.17 8.14
C GLN A 82 -2.21 -11.92 8.75
N HIS A 83 -3.19 -11.20 9.31
CA HIS A 83 -4.45 -11.77 9.73
C HIS A 83 -5.43 -11.91 8.55
N ARG A 84 -6.32 -12.92 8.60
CA ARG A 84 -7.36 -13.16 7.59
C ARG A 84 -8.23 -11.92 7.35
N ASP A 85 -8.65 -11.29 8.45
CA ASP A 85 -9.55 -10.13 8.43
C ASP A 85 -8.80 -8.79 8.51
N SER A 86 -7.53 -8.77 8.08
CA SER A 86 -6.66 -7.60 8.17
C SER A 86 -7.24 -6.35 7.51
N VAL A 87 -7.91 -6.50 6.37
CA VAL A 87 -8.55 -5.37 5.66
C VAL A 87 -9.63 -4.73 6.52
N ALA A 88 -10.55 -5.52 7.07
CA ALA A 88 -11.62 -5.02 7.94
C ALA A 88 -11.04 -4.39 9.23
N ALA A 89 -10.02 -5.01 9.81
CA ALA A 89 -9.36 -4.47 11.01
C ALA A 89 -8.68 -3.12 10.74
N ILE A 90 -8.00 -2.95 9.60
CA ILE A 90 -7.36 -1.68 9.20
C ILE A 90 -8.42 -0.63 8.89
N GLN A 91 -9.54 -0.99 8.25
CA GLN A 91 -10.65 -0.08 8.03
C GLN A 91 -11.25 0.40 9.36
N MET A 92 -11.49 -0.51 10.31
CA MET A 92 -11.99 -0.15 11.64
C MET A 92 -11.01 0.73 12.43
N LEU A 93 -9.70 0.45 12.34
CA LEU A 93 -8.67 1.31 12.91
C LEU A 93 -8.69 2.70 12.25
N SER A 94 -8.82 2.76 10.93
CA SER A 94 -8.91 4.03 10.19
C SER A 94 -10.14 4.84 10.60
N ASN A 95 -11.30 4.19 10.74
CA ASN A 95 -12.54 4.82 11.21
C ASN A 95 -12.35 5.39 12.62
N LEU A 96 -11.75 4.63 13.55
CA LEU A 96 -11.44 5.10 14.90
C LEU A 96 -10.54 6.35 14.90
N MET A 97 -9.57 6.42 13.98
CA MET A 97 -8.68 7.57 13.85
C MET A 97 -9.41 8.79 13.25
N MET A 98 -10.29 8.57 12.28
CA MET A 98 -11.13 9.61 11.67
C MET A 98 -12.14 10.20 12.66
N MET A 99 -12.74 9.39 13.54
CA MET A 99 -13.63 9.82 14.62
C MET A 99 -13.05 10.96 15.49
N ARG A 100 -11.72 11.04 15.57
CA ARG A 100 -10.99 12.00 16.40
C ARG A 100 -10.20 13.04 15.59
N GLY A 101 -10.37 13.08 14.27
CA GLY A 101 -9.59 13.95 13.40
C GLY A 101 -8.09 13.67 13.47
N ASN A 102 -7.68 12.43 13.75
CA ASN A 102 -6.26 12.03 13.80
C ASN A 102 -5.69 11.77 12.38
N ILE A 103 -6.25 12.39 11.35
CA ILE A 103 -5.81 12.30 9.95
C ILE A 103 -5.56 13.72 9.45
N GLY A 104 -4.42 13.94 8.77
CA GLY A 104 -4.04 15.27 8.28
C GLY A 104 -3.59 16.26 9.37
N ARG A 105 -3.45 15.82 10.62
CA ARG A 105 -2.99 16.62 11.76
C ARG A 105 -1.53 16.31 12.09
N LEU A 106 -0.74 17.36 12.34
CA LEU A 106 0.67 17.21 12.72
C LEU A 106 0.78 16.38 14.02
N GLY A 107 1.64 15.36 14.01
CA GLY A 107 1.82 14.46 15.15
C GLY A 107 0.72 13.39 15.31
N ALA A 108 -0.19 13.28 14.35
CA ALA A 108 -1.20 12.22 14.29
C ALA A 108 -1.14 11.46 12.96
N GLY A 109 -1.73 10.27 12.91
CA GLY A 109 -1.91 9.56 11.64
C GLY A 109 -1.87 8.04 11.74
N LEU A 110 -1.95 7.43 10.56
CA LEU A 110 -1.82 6.01 10.35
C LEU A 110 -0.40 5.69 9.86
N CYS A 111 0.31 4.81 10.54
CA CYS A 111 1.70 4.49 10.25
C CYS A 111 1.89 2.96 10.09
N PRO A 112 1.67 2.42 8.87
CA PRO A 112 2.06 1.06 8.55
C PRO A 112 3.58 0.95 8.50
N VAL A 113 4.19 0.38 9.53
CA VAL A 113 5.64 0.17 9.60
C VAL A 113 6.02 -0.93 8.61
N ARG A 114 6.82 -0.56 7.60
CA ARG A 114 7.29 -1.48 6.55
C ARG A 114 8.65 -2.05 6.94
N GLY A 115 8.87 -3.33 6.60
CA GLY A 115 10.10 -4.04 6.92
C GLY A 115 11.24 -3.78 5.92
N HIS A 116 11.19 -4.40 4.75
CA HIS A 116 12.25 -4.27 3.74
C HIS A 116 12.41 -2.83 3.25
N SER A 117 13.67 -2.45 3.03
CA SER A 117 14.13 -1.07 2.77
C SER A 117 13.47 -0.37 1.59
N ASN A 118 12.99 -1.09 0.57
CA ASN A 118 12.41 -0.50 -0.62
C ASN A 118 11.01 -1.01 -0.96
N VAL A 119 10.30 -1.65 -0.02
CA VAL A 119 8.94 -2.15 -0.32
C VAL A 119 7.97 -1.02 -0.68
N GLN A 120 8.19 0.19 -0.15
CA GLN A 120 7.43 1.36 -0.58
C GLN A 120 7.85 1.85 -1.97
N GLY A 121 9.17 1.85 -2.26
CA GLY A 121 9.69 2.24 -3.57
C GLY A 121 9.21 1.31 -4.68
N ASP A 122 9.24 0.00 -4.48
CA ASP A 122 8.80 -0.99 -5.46
C ASP A 122 7.34 -0.75 -5.89
N ARG A 123 6.45 -0.51 -4.91
CA ARG A 123 5.03 -0.20 -5.19
C ARG A 123 4.86 1.18 -5.83
N THR A 124 5.70 2.15 -5.46
CA THR A 124 5.70 3.48 -6.08
C THR A 124 6.08 3.41 -7.56
N MET A 125 6.96 2.48 -7.94
CA MET A 125 7.39 2.25 -9.32
C MET A 125 6.47 1.27 -10.09
N GLY A 126 5.35 0.87 -9.50
CA GLY A 126 4.33 0.06 -10.18
C GLY A 126 4.59 -1.45 -10.21
N ILE A 127 5.46 -1.98 -9.35
CA ILE A 127 5.67 -3.42 -9.21
C ILE A 127 4.47 -4.02 -8.44
N GLU A 128 3.54 -4.64 -9.17
CA GLU A 128 2.33 -5.28 -8.64
C GLU A 128 2.08 -6.62 -9.35
N ASP A 129 1.57 -7.62 -8.62
CA ASP A 129 1.24 -8.95 -9.14
C ASP A 129 0.08 -8.88 -10.15
N LYS A 130 -0.85 -7.97 -9.91
CA LYS A 130 -1.96 -7.62 -10.80
C LYS A 130 -1.78 -6.22 -11.36
N PRO A 131 -0.96 -6.03 -12.41
CA PRO A 131 -0.81 -4.73 -13.04
C PRO A 131 -2.17 -4.25 -13.55
N ALA A 132 -2.59 -3.06 -13.12
CA ALA A 132 -3.84 -2.47 -13.56
C ALA A 132 -3.84 -2.33 -15.09
N ARG A 133 -4.97 -2.61 -15.74
CA ARG A 133 -5.18 -2.19 -17.14
C ARG A 133 -5.03 -0.67 -17.22
N PRO A 134 -4.60 -0.10 -18.37
CA PRO A 134 -4.08 1.27 -18.45
C PRO A 134 -5.06 2.44 -18.20
N SER A 135 -6.19 2.24 -17.49
CA SER A 135 -7.28 3.21 -17.42
C SER A 135 -7.89 3.47 -16.04
N SER A 136 -7.38 2.91 -14.93
CA SER A 136 -7.94 3.26 -13.60
C SER A 136 -6.90 3.19 -12.48
N THR A 137 -6.20 4.32 -12.33
CA THR A 137 -5.64 4.87 -11.08
C THR A 137 -4.67 4.02 -10.27
N GLY A 138 -3.39 4.34 -10.47
CA GLY A 138 -2.23 3.89 -9.69
C GLY A 138 -0.97 3.99 -10.54
N TYR A 139 -0.63 5.20 -10.99
CA TYR A 139 0.42 5.43 -12.00
C TYR A 139 0.19 4.66 -13.31
N ALA A 140 -0.99 4.82 -13.92
CA ALA A 140 -1.06 4.64 -15.36
C ALA A 140 -0.13 5.70 -15.97
N MET A 141 1.03 5.28 -16.49
CA MET A 141 1.77 6.10 -17.43
C MET A 141 0.74 6.53 -18.48
N SER A 142 0.37 7.83 -18.48
CA SER A 142 -0.50 8.38 -19.52
C SER A 142 0.04 7.95 -20.88
N THR A 143 -0.78 7.88 -21.92
CA THR A 143 -0.29 7.57 -23.28
C THR A 143 0.86 8.50 -23.73
N ALA A 144 1.01 9.67 -23.11
CA ALA A 144 2.18 10.54 -23.23
C ALA A 144 3.40 10.07 -22.40
N SER A 145 3.22 9.57 -21.18
CA SER A 145 4.28 8.96 -20.36
C SER A 145 4.74 7.61 -20.92
N ASN A 146 3.85 6.79 -21.48
CA ASN A 146 4.21 5.54 -22.14
C ASN A 146 4.93 5.78 -23.48
N ARG A 147 4.63 6.89 -24.18
CA ARG A 147 5.46 7.36 -25.31
C ARG A 147 6.83 7.87 -24.86
N ARG A 148 6.94 8.56 -23.72
CA ARG A 148 8.23 9.00 -23.14
C ARG A 148 9.07 7.83 -22.62
N ALA A 149 8.46 6.87 -21.94
CA ALA A 149 9.13 5.65 -21.49
C ALA A 149 9.50 4.78 -22.70
N GLY A 150 8.58 4.56 -23.65
CA GLY A 150 8.87 3.85 -24.89
C GLY A 150 10.02 4.49 -25.69
N THR A 151 10.12 5.82 -25.75
CA THR A 151 11.26 6.54 -26.36
C THR A 151 12.51 6.56 -25.48
N ALA A 152 12.41 6.52 -24.15
CA ALA A 152 13.56 6.43 -23.25
C ALA A 152 14.20 5.03 -23.26
N TRP A 153 13.38 3.98 -23.24
CA TRP A 153 13.82 2.58 -23.27
C TRP A 153 14.34 2.15 -24.65
N THR A 154 13.81 2.70 -25.75
CA THR A 154 14.38 2.47 -27.09
C THR A 154 15.63 3.31 -27.39
N ARG A 155 15.97 4.31 -26.56
CA ARG A 155 17.17 5.15 -26.73
C ARG A 155 18.40 4.66 -25.94
N TRP A 156 18.29 3.55 -25.21
CA TRP A 156 19.42 2.88 -24.59
C TRP A 156 19.96 1.75 -25.47
N THR A 157 20.27 2.07 -26.72
CA THR A 157 21.33 1.36 -27.45
C THR A 157 22.64 2.06 -27.13
N PRO A 158 23.70 1.38 -26.68
CA PRO A 158 25.00 2.03 -26.50
C PRO A 158 25.39 2.66 -27.84
N SER A 159 25.45 3.98 -27.89
CA SER A 159 25.97 4.68 -29.06
C SER A 159 27.41 4.21 -29.26
N ARG A 160 27.66 3.45 -30.33
CA ARG A 160 29.00 3.16 -30.84
C ARG A 160 29.65 4.48 -31.27
N ARG A 161 30.15 5.26 -30.31
CA ARG A 161 30.91 6.49 -30.58
C ARG A 161 31.72 6.92 -29.34
N CYS A 162 32.49 6.01 -28.77
CA CYS A 162 33.79 6.36 -28.22
C CYS A 162 34.82 5.71 -29.14
N TRP A 163 35.89 6.45 -29.46
CA TRP A 163 37.00 6.08 -30.35
C TRP A 163 36.82 6.41 -31.84
N THR A 164 36.85 7.70 -32.16
CA THR A 164 37.45 8.18 -33.41
C THR A 164 38.70 8.98 -33.08
N GLY A 165 39.85 8.32 -33.13
CA GLY A 165 41.19 8.91 -33.18
C GLY A 165 42.04 7.95 -34.00
N GLY A 166 42.34 8.33 -35.24
CA GLY A 166 42.78 7.41 -36.27
C GLY A 166 44.22 6.91 -36.13
N SER A 167 44.49 5.76 -36.72
CA SER A 167 45.59 5.60 -37.68
C SER A 167 45.38 4.31 -38.47
N ARG A 168 45.87 4.34 -39.70
CA ARG A 168 45.72 3.35 -40.77
C ARG A 168 46.34 2.00 -40.38
N SER A 169 45.72 0.89 -40.77
CA SER A 169 46.36 -0.13 -41.63
C SER A 169 45.50 -1.39 -41.78
N SER A 170 45.36 -1.81 -43.05
CA SER A 170 45.24 -3.17 -43.58
C SER A 170 44.33 -4.24 -42.93
N SER A 171 43.48 -4.80 -43.81
CA SER A 171 42.99 -6.19 -43.87
C SER A 171 41.70 -6.54 -43.11
N ALA A 172 40.56 -6.36 -43.79
CA ALA A 172 39.29 -7.02 -43.40
C ALA A 172 38.39 -7.40 -44.60
N TRP A 173 38.97 -7.64 -45.78
CA TRP A 173 38.26 -8.29 -46.90
C TRP A 173 38.40 -9.83 -46.89
N ALA A 174 38.96 -10.42 -45.81
CA ALA A 174 39.21 -11.86 -45.72
C ALA A 174 38.18 -12.66 -44.89
N ALA A 175 37.21 -12.03 -44.23
CA ALA A 175 36.34 -12.73 -43.28
C ALA A 175 34.86 -12.87 -43.71
N ILE A 176 34.42 -12.19 -44.77
CA ILE A 176 32.99 -12.19 -45.19
C ILE A 176 32.61 -13.41 -46.06
N SER A 177 33.58 -14.13 -46.63
CA SER A 177 33.33 -15.27 -47.55
C SER A 177 33.48 -16.66 -46.91
N ARG A 178 33.87 -16.77 -45.63
CA ARG A 178 34.21 -18.06 -44.99
C ARG A 178 33.21 -18.63 -43.96
N TRP A 179 32.16 -17.89 -43.61
CA TRP A 179 31.14 -18.37 -42.65
C TRP A 179 29.87 -18.96 -43.31
N ARG A 180 29.69 -18.78 -44.63
CA ARG A 180 28.50 -19.26 -45.36
C ARG A 180 28.56 -20.74 -45.79
N ARG A 181 29.47 -21.56 -45.22
CA ARG A 181 29.72 -22.97 -45.66
C ARG A 181 29.92 -24.04 -44.57
N ARG A 182 29.65 -23.79 -43.30
CA ARG A 182 29.62 -24.80 -42.21
C ARG A 182 28.54 -24.34 -41.23
N THR A 183 27.39 -24.96 -41.01
CA THR A 183 26.94 -26.35 -41.17
C THR A 183 25.40 -26.33 -41.17
N ARG A 184 24.78 -26.77 -42.27
CA ARG A 184 23.42 -27.33 -42.25
C ARG A 184 23.56 -28.83 -42.00
N ARG A 185 22.60 -29.40 -41.24
CA ARG A 185 22.27 -30.82 -40.98
C ARG A 185 22.85 -31.47 -39.72
N ALA A 186 21.96 -31.75 -38.77
CA ALA A 186 21.63 -33.12 -38.34
C ALA A 186 20.20 -33.16 -37.71
N PRO A 187 19.39 -34.21 -37.95
CA PRO A 187 18.03 -34.36 -37.41
C PRO A 187 17.88 -35.48 -36.34
N SER A 188 16.83 -35.34 -35.51
CA SER A 188 15.94 -36.40 -34.95
C SER A 188 16.38 -37.33 -33.79
N LYS A 189 15.56 -37.38 -32.72
CA LYS A 189 14.80 -38.53 -32.13
C LYS A 189 14.78 -38.60 -30.58
N ARG A 190 13.53 -38.55 -30.06
CA ARG A 190 12.85 -39.36 -29.00
C ARG A 190 13.16 -39.24 -27.49
N CYS A 191 12.04 -39.10 -26.76
CA CYS A 191 11.57 -39.70 -25.49
C CYS A 191 12.57 -40.16 -24.42
N ALA A 192 12.35 -39.71 -23.16
CA ALA A 192 11.78 -40.55 -22.08
C ALA A 192 11.52 -39.72 -20.81
N THR A 193 10.41 -40.05 -20.16
CA THR A 193 9.93 -39.71 -18.81
C THR A 193 10.88 -40.20 -17.71
N ALA A 194 10.95 -39.53 -16.55
CA ALA A 194 10.92 -40.17 -15.23
C ALA A 194 10.95 -39.14 -14.07
N ILE A 195 9.86 -39.20 -13.29
CA ILE A 195 9.73 -39.04 -11.81
C ILE A 195 9.98 -37.65 -11.24
#